data_AF-A0A3B0TN59-F1
#
_entry.id   AF-A0A3B0TN59-F1
#
_cell.length_a   1.000
_cell.length_b   1.000
_cell.length_c   1.000
_cell.angle_alpha   90.00
_cell.angle_beta   90.00
_cell.angle_gamma   90.00
#
_symmetry.space_group_name_H-M   'P 1'
#
loop_
_entity.id
_entity.type
_entity.pdbx_description
1 polymer ?
#
loop_
_entity_poly.entity_id
_entity_poly.type
_entity_poly.pdbx_seq_one_letter_code
_entity_poly.pdbx_strand_id
1 'polypeptide(L)'
;LGMLLTRRLERMGARPLGFVASEYALAIWGLEDLSQMINSKRLSLDKLFSSEMLGDDLEEWLAESSLMRRTFRNCAMISGLIERRHPGKEKTGRQITMSSDLIYDVLYAHEPDHILIEATRREAARGLLDIKRLGQCLDRVKNRIVHKPLSRISPLAVPVMLEIGKEPIFGEGRESAMAEAADELIREASASQ
;
A
#
# COMPACT_ATOMS: atom_id res chain seq x y z
N LEU A 1 -2.40 -7.32 -3.34
CA LEU A 1 -2.28 -6.92 -4.76
C LEU A 1 -2.16 -5.42 -4.95
N GLY A 2 -3.13 -4.59 -4.52
CA GLY A 2 -3.08 -3.13 -4.70
C GLY A 2 -1.75 -2.50 -4.30
N MET A 3 -1.30 -2.77 -3.07
CA MET A 3 -0.01 -2.32 -2.55
C MET A 3 1.22 -2.78 -3.38
N LEU A 4 1.22 -4.02 -3.89
CA LEU A 4 2.33 -4.54 -4.70
C LEU A 4 2.38 -3.86 -6.07
N LEU A 5 1.22 -3.64 -6.68
CA LEU A 5 1.12 -2.94 -7.95
C LEU A 5 1.55 -1.48 -7.81
N THR A 6 1.12 -0.78 -6.76
CA THR A 6 1.54 0.62 -6.54
C THR A 6 3.04 0.73 -6.30
N ARG A 7 3.67 -0.15 -5.50
CA ARG A 7 5.14 -0.14 -5.35
C ARG A 7 5.88 -0.37 -6.67
N ARG A 8 5.39 -1.28 -7.51
CA ARG A 8 5.95 -1.48 -8.86
C ARG A 8 5.74 -0.28 -9.76
N LEU A 9 4.55 0.32 -9.74
CA LEU A 9 4.24 1.54 -10.48
C LEU A 9 5.18 2.68 -10.07
N GLU A 10 5.47 2.82 -8.77
CA GLU A 10 6.46 3.77 -8.25
C GLU A 10 7.85 3.52 -8.86
N ARG A 11 8.36 2.29 -8.79
CA ARG A 11 9.66 1.90 -9.40
C ARG A 11 9.69 2.11 -10.92
N MET A 12 8.53 2.10 -11.57
CA MET A 12 8.37 2.36 -13.01
C MET A 12 8.12 3.85 -13.33
N GLY A 13 8.16 4.73 -12.33
CA GLY A 13 7.98 6.17 -12.48
C GLY A 13 6.54 6.62 -12.76
N ALA A 14 5.55 5.77 -12.51
CA ALA A 14 4.13 6.07 -12.77
C ALA A 14 3.45 6.91 -11.67
N ARG A 15 4.17 7.22 -10.59
CA ARG A 15 3.75 8.12 -9.49
C ARG A 15 2.33 7.84 -8.97
N PRO A 16 2.02 6.61 -8.51
CA PRO A 16 0.76 6.31 -7.86
C PRO A 16 0.55 7.14 -6.59
N LEU A 17 -0.69 7.58 -6.37
CA LEU A 17 -1.10 8.35 -5.20
C LEU A 17 -1.90 7.51 -4.20
N GLY A 18 -2.54 6.46 -4.68
CA GLY A 18 -3.43 5.64 -3.86
C GLY A 18 -4.08 4.51 -4.63
N PHE A 19 -4.70 3.61 -3.88
CA PHE A 19 -5.57 2.59 -4.44
C PHE A 19 -6.75 2.31 -3.52
N VAL A 20 -7.76 1.66 -4.06
CA VAL A 20 -8.85 1.06 -3.29
C VAL A 20 -9.21 -0.27 -3.90
N ALA A 21 -9.53 -1.24 -3.05
CA ALA A 21 -9.82 -2.59 -3.45
C ALA A 21 -11.13 -3.05 -2.83
N SER A 22 -11.96 -3.70 -3.64
CA SER A 22 -13.12 -4.47 -3.20
C SER A 22 -12.92 -5.94 -3.58
N GLU A 23 -13.92 -6.78 -3.30
CA GLU A 23 -13.90 -8.19 -3.71
C GLU A 23 -13.87 -8.38 -5.24
N TYR A 24 -14.31 -7.37 -6.00
CA TYR A 24 -14.54 -7.47 -7.44
C TYR A 24 -13.63 -6.59 -8.29
N ALA A 25 -13.03 -5.55 -7.70
CA ALA A 25 -12.24 -4.58 -8.45
C ALA A 25 -11.11 -3.97 -7.61
N LEU A 26 -10.05 -3.56 -8.32
CA LEU A 26 -8.95 -2.77 -7.79
C LEU A 26 -8.83 -1.52 -8.64
N ALA A 27 -8.94 -0.35 -8.02
CA ALA A 27 -8.67 0.93 -8.66
C ALA A 27 -7.37 1.51 -8.11
N ILE A 28 -6.50 1.97 -9.00
CA ILE A 28 -5.26 2.67 -8.69
C ILE A 28 -5.31 4.00 -9.43
N TRP A 29 -4.90 5.09 -8.76
CA TRP A 29 -4.76 6.40 -9.38
C TRP A 29 -3.37 6.98 -9.09
N GLY A 30 -2.91 7.84 -10.00
CA GLY A 30 -1.58 8.43 -9.99
C GLY A 30 -1.53 9.70 -10.83
N LEU A 31 -0.36 10.33 -10.88
CA LEU A 31 -0.14 11.55 -11.65
C LEU A 31 0.10 11.29 -13.13
N GLU A 32 0.75 10.18 -13.48
CA GLU A 32 1.09 9.86 -14.86
C GLU A 32 -0.07 9.21 -15.63
N ASP A 33 -0.15 9.46 -16.93
CA ASP A 33 -1.09 8.78 -17.83
C ASP A 33 -0.61 7.35 -18.13
N LEU A 34 -1.16 6.39 -17.37
CA LEU A 34 -0.89 4.97 -17.56
C LEU A 34 -1.18 4.48 -18.99
N SER A 35 -2.20 5.02 -19.66
CA SER A 35 -2.52 4.63 -21.04
C SER A 35 -1.40 5.05 -21.99
N GLN A 36 -0.88 6.26 -21.82
CA GLN A 36 0.25 6.75 -22.60
C GLN A 36 1.53 5.95 -22.29
N MET A 37 1.80 5.63 -21.02
CA MET A 37 2.96 4.81 -20.65
C MET A 37 2.92 3.40 -21.25
N ILE A 38 1.73 2.78 -21.29
CA ILE A 38 1.53 1.46 -21.92
C ILE A 38 1.73 1.58 -23.44
N ASN A 39 1.10 2.54 -24.09
CA ASN A 39 1.19 2.72 -25.55
C ASN A 39 2.62 3.04 -26.01
N SER A 40 3.37 3.81 -25.22
CA SER A 40 4.79 4.13 -25.46
C SER A 40 5.76 3.04 -25.03
N LYS A 41 5.26 1.90 -24.51
CA LYS A 41 6.04 0.76 -23.98
C LYS A 41 6.95 1.10 -22.80
N ARG A 42 6.78 2.26 -22.16
CA ARG A 42 7.44 2.58 -20.88
C ARG A 42 6.90 1.72 -19.73
N LEU A 43 5.64 1.28 -19.85
CA LEU A 43 5.01 0.37 -18.90
C LEU A 43 4.56 -0.91 -19.62
N SER A 44 5.00 -2.06 -19.11
CA SER A 44 4.53 -3.38 -19.56
C SER A 44 3.58 -3.97 -18.53
N LEU A 45 2.39 -4.37 -18.97
CA LEU A 45 1.41 -5.05 -18.11
C LEU A 45 1.90 -6.43 -17.65
N ASP A 46 2.56 -7.19 -18.52
CA ASP A 46 3.13 -8.49 -18.14
C ASP A 46 4.19 -8.34 -17.05
N LYS A 47 5.04 -7.32 -17.14
CA LYS A 47 6.01 -7.02 -16.07
C LYS A 47 5.31 -6.53 -14.80
N LEU A 48 4.33 -5.64 -14.93
CA LEU A 48 3.60 -5.09 -13.79
C LEU A 48 2.92 -6.20 -12.98
N PHE A 49 2.26 -7.15 -13.65
CA PHE A 49 1.53 -8.26 -13.05
C PHE A 49 2.35 -9.57 -12.92
N SER A 50 3.66 -9.54 -13.17
CA SER A 50 4.54 -10.71 -13.00
C SER A 50 4.50 -11.24 -11.56
N SER A 51 4.38 -12.56 -11.38
CA SER A 51 4.39 -13.22 -10.08
C SER A 51 5.73 -13.11 -9.32
N GLU A 52 6.79 -12.60 -9.97
CA GLU A 52 8.05 -12.22 -9.30
C GLU A 52 7.85 -11.26 -8.12
N MET A 53 6.76 -10.46 -8.10
CA MET A 53 6.45 -9.57 -6.97
C MET A 53 6.19 -10.32 -5.66
N LEU A 54 5.96 -11.63 -5.73
CA LEU A 54 5.65 -12.49 -4.58
C LEU A 54 6.90 -13.13 -3.96
N GLY A 55 8.09 -12.90 -4.54
CA GLY A 55 9.37 -13.28 -3.94
C GLY A 55 9.80 -12.29 -2.85
N ASP A 56 11.10 -12.01 -2.77
CA ASP A 56 11.67 -11.17 -1.71
C ASP A 56 11.07 -9.76 -1.64
N ASP A 57 10.61 -9.22 -2.77
CA ASP A 57 9.87 -7.95 -2.87
C ASP A 57 8.63 -7.89 -1.96
N LEU A 58 7.96 -9.03 -1.74
CA LEU A 58 6.76 -9.14 -0.91
C LEU A 58 7.10 -8.97 0.57
N GLU A 59 8.21 -9.58 1.01
CA GLU A 59 8.61 -9.58 2.42
C GLU A 59 9.11 -8.19 2.83
N GLU A 60 9.96 -7.57 2.01
CA GLU A 60 10.43 -6.19 2.20
C GLU A 60 9.25 -5.22 2.24
N TRP A 61 8.29 -5.37 1.31
CA TRP A 61 7.09 -4.55 1.30
C TRP A 61 6.20 -4.78 2.53
N LEU A 62 6.00 -6.05 2.91
CA LEU A 62 5.17 -6.40 4.05
C LEU A 62 5.68 -5.71 5.31
N ALA A 63 6.99 -5.68 5.50
CA ALA A 63 7.62 -5.07 6.65
C ALA A 63 7.31 -3.57 6.81
N GLU A 64 7.20 -2.83 5.70
CA GLU A 64 6.94 -1.39 5.73
C GLU A 64 5.43 -1.06 5.76
N SER A 65 4.58 -2.07 5.60
CA SER A 65 3.15 -1.87 5.44
C SER A 65 2.43 -1.49 6.75
N SER A 66 1.39 -0.65 6.61
CA SER A 66 0.46 -0.35 7.71
C SER A 66 -0.25 -1.60 8.25
N LEU A 67 -0.43 -2.61 7.39
CA LEU A 67 -0.95 -3.92 7.75
C LEU A 67 -0.05 -4.62 8.78
N MET A 68 1.26 -4.71 8.51
CA MET A 68 2.20 -5.38 9.41
C MET A 68 2.30 -4.67 10.76
N ARG A 69 2.35 -3.34 10.77
CA ARG A 69 2.31 -2.55 12.02
C ARG A 69 1.03 -2.79 12.82
N ARG A 70 -0.12 -2.90 12.15
CA ARG A 70 -1.40 -3.21 12.80
C ARG A 70 -1.41 -4.63 13.36
N THR A 71 -0.93 -5.61 12.60
CA THR A 71 -0.81 -7.00 13.05
C THR A 71 0.14 -7.11 14.23
N PHE A 72 1.28 -6.41 14.19
CA PHE A 72 2.27 -6.41 15.26
C PHE A 72 1.68 -5.85 16.55
N ARG A 73 0.93 -4.76 16.46
CA ARG A 73 0.21 -4.19 17.60
C ARG A 73 -0.72 -5.18 18.27
N ASN A 74 -1.43 -6.00 17.49
CA ASN A 74 -2.28 -7.05 18.03
C ASN A 74 -1.44 -8.12 18.75
N CYS A 75 -0.35 -8.59 18.12
CA CYS A 75 0.57 -9.54 18.74
C CYS A 75 1.18 -8.99 20.05
N ALA A 76 1.63 -7.74 20.06
CA ALA A 76 2.22 -7.08 21.22
C ALA A 76 1.22 -6.83 22.36
N MET A 77 -0.06 -6.60 22.05
CA MET A 77 -1.10 -6.53 23.08
C MET A 77 -1.41 -7.92 23.65
N ILE A 78 -1.52 -8.95 22.81
CA ILE A 78 -1.82 -10.33 23.23
C ILE A 78 -0.67 -10.88 24.10
N SER A 79 0.57 -10.61 23.72
CA SER A 79 1.76 -11.05 24.46
C SER A 79 1.98 -10.28 25.77
N GLY A 80 1.18 -9.26 26.05
CA GLY A 80 1.35 -8.39 27.22
C GLY A 80 2.50 -7.39 27.11
N LEU A 81 3.16 -7.27 25.95
CA LEU A 81 4.24 -6.30 25.75
C LEU A 81 3.72 -4.86 25.81
N ILE A 82 2.50 -4.64 25.33
CA ILE A 82 1.81 -3.36 25.42
C ILE A 82 0.55 -3.52 26.25
N GLU A 83 0.62 -3.07 27.49
CA GLU A 83 -0.55 -3.04 28.37
C GLU A 83 -1.49 -1.87 28.02
N ARG A 84 -2.74 -2.21 27.72
CA ARG A 84 -3.81 -1.23 27.43
C ARG A 84 -4.39 -0.60 28.70
N ARG A 85 -4.47 -1.39 29.79
CA ARG A 85 -5.08 -1.00 31.07
C ARG A 85 -4.12 -1.30 32.20
N HIS A 86 -3.67 -0.27 32.91
CA HIS A 86 -3.03 -0.40 34.21
C HIS A 86 -3.95 0.17 35.29
N PRO A 87 -3.90 -0.34 36.54
CA PRO A 87 -4.63 0.26 37.65
C PRO A 87 -4.34 1.77 37.75
N GLY A 88 -5.37 2.59 37.57
CA GLY A 88 -5.28 4.05 37.64
C GLY A 88 -4.80 4.79 36.37
N LYS A 89 -4.40 4.09 35.30
CA LYS A 89 -3.98 4.71 34.03
C LYS A 89 -4.40 3.87 32.81
N GLU A 90 -5.21 4.44 31.91
CA GLU A 90 -5.50 3.86 30.60
C GLU A 90 -4.70 4.57 29.51
N LYS A 91 -4.01 3.80 28.65
CA LYS A 91 -3.37 4.37 27.46
C LYS A 91 -4.43 4.66 26.40
N THR A 92 -4.36 5.86 25.82
CA THR A 92 -5.20 6.21 24.66
C THR A 92 -4.81 5.37 23.43
N GLY A 93 -5.74 5.17 22.50
CA GLY A 93 -5.46 4.45 21.24
C GLY A 93 -4.27 5.05 20.45
N ARG A 94 -4.09 6.37 20.51
CA ARG A 94 -2.94 7.06 19.92
C ARG A 94 -1.62 6.70 20.61
N GLN A 95 -1.59 6.66 21.93
CA GLN A 95 -0.40 6.27 22.69
C GLN A 95 -0.02 4.80 22.41
N ILE A 96 -1.01 3.91 22.35
CA ILE A 96 -0.80 2.49 22.01
C ILE A 96 -0.20 2.36 20.60
N THR A 97 -0.73 3.12 19.64
CA THR A 97 -0.23 3.16 18.26
C THR A 97 1.24 3.57 18.22
N MET A 98 1.57 4.73 18.81
CA MET A 98 2.96 5.22 18.82
C MET A 98 3.93 4.24 19.49
N SER A 99 3.58 3.70 20.66
CA SER A 99 4.46 2.74 21.36
C SER A 99 4.67 1.47 20.54
N SER A 100 3.61 0.96 19.93
CA SER A 100 3.69 -0.24 19.11
C SER A 100 4.54 -0.04 17.86
N ASP A 101 4.39 1.10 17.19
CA ASP A 101 5.11 1.36 15.95
C ASP A 101 6.62 1.52 16.23
N LEU A 102 7.00 2.19 17.33
CA LEU A 102 8.40 2.32 17.74
C LEU A 102 9.04 0.96 18.09
N ILE A 103 8.36 0.12 18.86
CA ILE A 103 8.87 -1.21 19.23
C ILE A 103 9.04 -2.06 17.98
N TYR A 104 8.07 -2.00 17.05
CA TYR A 104 8.16 -2.70 15.77
C TYR A 104 9.41 -2.27 15.00
N ASP A 105 9.66 -0.97 14.86
CA ASP A 105 10.81 -0.45 14.12
C ASP A 105 12.15 -0.92 14.71
N VAL A 106 12.27 -0.89 16.06
CA VAL A 106 13.48 -1.34 16.75
C VAL A 106 13.70 -2.85 16.57
N LEU A 107 12.67 -3.67 16.80
CA LEU A 107 12.78 -5.12 16.66
C LEU A 107 13.06 -5.51 15.21
N TYR A 108 12.39 -4.89 14.25
CA TYR A 108 12.61 -5.19 12.84
C TYR A 108 14.03 -4.85 12.39
N ALA A 109 14.58 -3.71 12.85
CA ALA A 109 15.93 -3.26 12.47
C ALA A 109 17.06 -4.04 13.16
N HIS A 110 16.88 -4.46 14.41
CA HIS A 110 17.96 -5.01 15.23
C HIS A 110 17.80 -6.48 15.60
N GLU A 111 16.57 -7.00 15.65
CA GLU A 111 16.25 -8.38 16.02
C GLU A 111 15.17 -8.96 15.09
N PRO A 112 15.44 -9.09 13.77
CA PRO A 112 14.43 -9.50 12.79
C PRO A 112 13.88 -10.92 13.03
N ASP A 113 14.63 -11.76 13.75
CA ASP A 113 14.25 -13.12 14.16
C ASP A 113 13.52 -13.15 15.52
N HIS A 114 13.19 -11.98 16.10
CA HIS A 114 12.45 -11.90 17.36
C HIS A 114 11.07 -12.58 17.23
N ILE A 115 10.67 -13.35 18.25
CA ILE A 115 9.45 -14.18 18.23
C ILE A 115 8.17 -13.39 17.90
N LEU A 116 8.08 -12.12 18.33
CA LEU A 116 6.94 -11.26 17.99
C LEU A 116 6.93 -10.84 16.52
N ILE A 117 8.10 -10.66 15.90
CA ILE A 117 8.20 -10.39 14.46
C ILE A 117 7.79 -11.64 13.68
N GLU A 118 8.29 -12.82 14.07
CA GLU A 118 7.90 -14.10 13.45
C GLU A 118 6.38 -14.37 13.58
N ALA A 119 5.83 -14.17 14.77
CA ALA A 119 4.39 -14.30 15.02
C ALA A 119 3.57 -13.34 14.16
N THR A 120 4.02 -12.08 14.04
CA THR A 120 3.35 -11.07 13.21
C THR A 120 3.35 -11.48 11.74
N ARG A 121 4.49 -11.93 11.19
CA ARG A 121 4.60 -12.40 9.80
C ARG A 121 3.64 -13.56 9.55
N ARG A 122 3.63 -14.54 10.46
CA ARG A 122 2.73 -15.70 10.38
C ARG A 122 1.26 -15.32 10.42
N GLU A 123 0.88 -14.37 11.27
CA GLU A 123 -0.49 -13.90 11.40
C GLU A 123 -0.93 -13.13 10.13
N ALA A 124 -0.08 -12.23 9.63
CA ALA A 124 -0.35 -11.49 8.40
C ALA A 124 -0.52 -12.43 7.20
N ALA A 125 0.34 -13.44 7.07
CA ALA A 125 0.29 -14.44 6.01
C ALA A 125 -0.90 -15.41 6.10
N ARG A 126 -1.39 -15.72 7.30
CA ARG A 126 -2.51 -16.67 7.49
C ARG A 126 -3.88 -16.01 7.46
N GLY A 127 -4.02 -14.83 8.05
CA GLY A 127 -5.33 -14.21 8.30
C GLY A 127 -5.72 -13.11 7.32
N LEU A 128 -4.75 -12.41 6.72
CA LEU A 128 -5.02 -11.15 6.01
C LEU A 128 -4.55 -11.16 4.56
N LEU A 129 -3.61 -12.02 4.19
CA LEU A 129 -3.07 -12.11 2.83
C LEU A 129 -3.02 -13.56 2.34
N ASP A 130 -3.95 -13.92 1.45
CA ASP A 130 -3.88 -15.22 0.75
C ASP A 130 -2.87 -15.15 -0.41
N ILE A 131 -1.58 -15.20 -0.07
CA ILE A 131 -0.46 -15.08 -1.01
C ILE A 131 -0.49 -16.22 -2.03
N LYS A 132 -0.84 -17.44 -1.59
CA LYS A 132 -0.93 -18.61 -2.46
C LYS A 132 -1.99 -18.42 -3.54
N ARG A 133 -3.20 -18.00 -3.16
CA ARG A 133 -4.29 -17.70 -4.10
C ARG A 133 -3.94 -16.53 -5.02
N LEU A 134 -3.23 -15.53 -4.50
CA LEU A 134 -2.75 -14.42 -5.32
C LEU A 134 -1.78 -14.91 -6.40
N GLY A 135 -0.79 -15.74 -6.05
CA GLY A 135 0.15 -16.33 -7.01
C GLY A 135 -0.55 -17.12 -8.10
N GLN A 136 -1.48 -18.00 -7.73
CA GLN A 136 -2.31 -18.75 -8.68
C GLN A 136 -3.13 -17.84 -9.60
N CYS A 137 -3.64 -16.73 -9.08
CA CYS A 137 -4.37 -15.74 -9.88
C CYS A 137 -3.45 -15.07 -10.91
N LEU A 138 -2.26 -14.61 -10.49
CA LEU A 138 -1.28 -13.97 -11.36
C LEU A 138 -0.82 -14.92 -12.48
N ASP A 139 -0.51 -16.18 -12.14
CA ASP A 139 -0.11 -17.18 -13.13
C ASP A 139 -1.23 -17.47 -14.15
N ARG A 140 -2.49 -17.48 -13.70
CA ARG A 140 -3.66 -17.68 -14.57
C ARG A 140 -3.89 -16.54 -15.56
N VAL A 141 -3.61 -15.30 -15.16
CA VAL A 141 -3.82 -14.09 -16.00
C VAL A 141 -2.56 -13.68 -16.78
N LYS A 142 -1.43 -14.35 -16.55
CA LYS A 142 -0.17 -14.10 -17.26
C LYS A 142 -0.37 -14.08 -18.78
N ASN A 143 0.10 -13.02 -19.43
CA ASN A 143 -0.03 -12.78 -20.88
C ASN A 143 -1.48 -12.74 -21.39
N ARG A 144 -2.48 -12.55 -20.51
CA ARG A 144 -3.92 -12.48 -20.87
C ARG A 144 -4.57 -11.16 -20.47
N ILE A 145 -3.77 -10.17 -20.05
CA ILE A 145 -4.27 -8.86 -19.64
C ILE A 145 -4.43 -7.98 -20.88
N VAL A 146 -5.64 -7.48 -21.09
CA VAL A 146 -5.95 -6.55 -22.19
C VAL A 146 -6.11 -5.14 -21.63
N HIS A 147 -5.26 -4.23 -22.10
CA HIS A 147 -5.42 -2.80 -21.83
C HIS A 147 -6.50 -2.21 -22.75
N LYS A 148 -7.47 -1.49 -22.19
CA LYS A 148 -8.47 -0.75 -22.96
C LYS A 148 -8.60 0.67 -22.42
N PRO A 149 -8.02 1.68 -23.09
CA PRO A 149 -8.22 3.07 -22.69
C PRO A 149 -9.67 3.48 -22.94
N LEU A 150 -10.25 4.23 -21.99
CA LEU A 150 -11.63 4.72 -22.08
C LEU A 150 -11.64 6.25 -21.95
N SER A 151 -12.44 6.92 -22.79
CA SER A 151 -12.63 8.37 -22.73
C SER A 151 -13.57 8.81 -21.61
N ARG A 152 -14.25 7.87 -20.97
CA ARG A 152 -15.16 8.09 -19.84
C ARG A 152 -15.06 6.93 -18.87
N ILE A 153 -15.41 7.18 -17.61
CA ILE A 153 -15.46 6.16 -16.56
C ILE A 153 -16.39 5.03 -17.00
N SER A 154 -15.92 3.78 -16.87
CA SER A 154 -16.73 2.58 -17.10
C SER A 154 -17.83 2.46 -16.04
N PRO A 155 -19.07 2.09 -16.39
CA PRO A 155 -20.10 1.77 -15.41
C PRO A 155 -19.65 0.72 -14.38
N LEU A 156 -18.80 -0.24 -14.78
CA LEU A 156 -18.23 -1.25 -13.88
C LEU A 156 -17.21 -0.69 -12.88
N ALA A 157 -16.64 0.49 -13.15
CA ALA A 157 -15.69 1.15 -12.25
C ALA A 157 -16.39 2.05 -11.22
N VAL A 158 -17.66 2.42 -11.44
CA VAL A 158 -18.39 3.33 -10.53
C VAL A 158 -18.42 2.82 -9.08
N PRO A 159 -18.72 1.53 -8.79
CA PRO A 159 -18.74 1.05 -7.42
C PRO A 159 -17.39 1.23 -6.71
N VAL A 160 -16.28 0.82 -7.35
CA VAL A 160 -14.95 0.91 -6.75
C VAL A 160 -14.47 2.35 -6.56
N MET A 161 -14.95 3.30 -7.37
CA MET A 161 -14.64 4.73 -7.19
C MET A 161 -15.32 5.34 -5.96
N LEU A 162 -16.48 4.82 -5.58
CA LEU A 162 -17.25 5.25 -4.42
C LEU A 162 -16.89 4.47 -3.15
N GLU A 163 -16.04 3.45 -3.28
CA GLU A 163 -15.62 2.59 -2.18
C GLU A 163 -14.91 3.38 -1.08
N ILE A 164 -15.22 3.04 0.17
CA ILE A 164 -14.57 3.57 1.36
C ILE A 164 -13.31 2.75 1.64
N GLY A 165 -12.29 3.37 2.25
CA GLY A 165 -11.03 2.67 2.55
C GLY A 165 -9.98 2.83 1.45
N LYS A 166 -9.90 4.05 0.88
CA LYS A 166 -8.79 4.44 0.03
C LYS A 166 -7.49 4.37 0.82
N GLU A 167 -6.55 3.58 0.33
CA GLU A 167 -5.22 3.44 0.92
C GLU A 167 -4.28 4.43 0.22
N PRO A 168 -3.75 5.43 0.95
CA PRO A 168 -2.82 6.39 0.38
C PRO A 168 -1.45 5.74 0.15
N ILE A 169 -0.79 6.14 -0.94
CA ILE A 169 0.62 5.82 -1.19
C ILE A 169 1.46 7.06 -0.88
N PHE A 170 2.46 6.86 -0.03
CA PHE A 170 3.44 7.88 0.31
C PHE A 170 4.70 7.58 -0.50
N GLY A 171 5.03 8.47 -1.42
CA GLY A 171 6.12 8.33 -2.38
C GLY A 171 6.27 9.61 -3.21
N GLU A 172 7.08 9.55 -4.26
CA GLU A 172 7.42 10.67 -5.15
C GLU A 172 6.16 11.32 -5.73
N GLY A 173 5.13 10.53 -6.04
CA GLY A 173 3.88 11.07 -6.58
C GLY A 173 3.20 12.04 -5.61
N ARG A 174 3.16 11.70 -4.31
CA ARG A 174 2.53 12.56 -3.30
C ARG A 174 3.38 13.80 -3.01
N GLU A 175 4.69 13.65 -3.00
CA GLU A 175 5.62 14.79 -2.86
C GLU A 175 5.49 15.76 -4.03
N SER A 176 5.43 15.24 -5.26
CA SER A 176 5.23 16.03 -6.48
C SER A 176 3.89 16.78 -6.44
N ALA A 177 2.80 16.10 -6.07
CA ALA A 177 1.49 16.73 -5.93
C ALA A 177 1.47 17.83 -4.86
N MET A 178 2.21 17.65 -3.76
CA MET A 178 2.36 18.69 -2.73
C MET A 178 3.17 19.88 -3.22
N ALA A 179 4.24 19.65 -3.97
CA ALA A 179 5.06 20.71 -4.56
C ALA A 179 4.25 21.53 -5.59
N GLU A 180 3.52 20.87 -6.50
CA GLU A 180 2.65 21.55 -7.47
C GLU A 180 1.57 22.40 -6.78
N ALA A 181 0.94 21.89 -5.72
CA ALA A 181 -0.04 22.64 -4.95
C ALA A 181 0.57 23.85 -4.23
N ALA A 182 1.80 23.72 -3.72
CA ALA A 182 2.53 24.83 -3.11
C ALA A 182 2.88 25.92 -4.14
N ASP A 183 3.33 25.54 -5.33
CA ASP A 183 3.64 26.46 -6.41
C ASP A 183 2.41 27.22 -6.92
N GLU A 184 1.24 26.57 -6.94
CA GLU A 184 -0.02 27.23 -7.27
C GLU A 184 -0.41 28.27 -6.21
N LEU A 185 -0.32 27.93 -4.91
CA LEU A 185 -0.60 28.87 -3.82
C LEU A 185 0.34 30.08 -3.84
N ILE A 186 1.62 29.87 -4.15
CA ILE A 186 2.59 30.96 -4.31
C ILE A 186 2.19 31.85 -5.49
N ARG A 187 1.77 31.28 -6.62
CA ARG A 187 1.29 32.04 -7.80
C ARG A 187 0.03 32.85 -7.49
N GLU A 188 -0.95 32.29 -6.80
CA GLU A 188 -2.16 33.02 -6.40
C GLU A 188 -1.85 34.18 -5.43
N ALA A 189 -0.99 33.94 -4.44
CA ALA A 189 -0.58 34.95 -3.47
C ALA A 189 0.26 36.08 -4.10
N SER A 190 1.09 35.76 -5.09
CA SER A 190 1.93 36.73 -5.82
C SER A 190 1.18 37.47 -6.94
N ALA A 191 0.10 36.90 -7.48
CA ALA A 191 -0.80 37.58 -8.43
C ALA A 191 -1.76 38.57 -7.76
N SER A 192 -1.83 38.58 -6.42
CA SER A 192 -2.69 39.47 -5.63
C SER A 192 -1.99 40.76 -5.15
N GLN A 193 -0.83 41.11 -5.74
CA GLN A 193 -0.11 42.38 -5.56
C GLN A 193 -0.03 43.15 -6.87
#